data_AF-A0A6P0Y1E6-F1
#
_entry.id   AF-A0A6P0Y1E6-F1
#
_cell.length_a   1.000
_cell.length_b   1.000
_cell.length_c   1.000
_cell.angle_alpha   90.00
_cell.angle_beta   90.00
_cell.angle_gamma   90.00
#
_symmetry.space_group_name_H-M   'P 1'
#
loop_
_entity.id
_entity.type
_entity.pdbx_description
1 polymer ?
#
loop_
_entity_poly.entity_id
_entity_poly.type
_entity_poly.pdbx_seq_one_letter_code
_entity_poly.pdbx_strand_id
1 'polypeptide(L)'
;MRFFCGTREYRGRNVPATIVENIQSNEEIIVILWKLDNYYFGEKYPPQKRCEIVSERFQNIYDKGGLKYIVPTLESWVPNQEIPVVCGVKNMINSCNNEDLLFTLESKDDPNLVVKDLINSLEISKKNPPILRGEEPPNTFAEGKRVYYDLSDVLNRLEMKENHQYKVPF
;
A
#
# COMPACT_ATOMS: atom_id res chain seq x y z
N MET A 1 9.07 -10.58 5.13
CA MET A 1 7.68 -10.41 4.68
C MET A 1 7.54 -10.87 3.24
N ARG A 2 6.36 -11.36 2.84
CA ARG A 2 6.02 -11.71 1.46
C ARG A 2 4.78 -10.95 1.02
N PHE A 3 4.91 -10.11 0.00
CA PHE A 3 3.81 -9.41 -0.64
C PHE A 3 3.34 -10.18 -1.87
N PHE A 4 2.03 -10.34 -2.01
CA PHE A 4 1.45 -11.03 -3.16
C PHE A 4 0.01 -10.58 -3.41
N CYS A 5 -0.46 -10.83 -4.63
CA CYS A 5 -1.87 -10.66 -4.96
C CYS A 5 -2.62 -11.95 -4.61
N GLY A 6 -3.68 -11.83 -3.81
CA GLY A 6 -4.59 -12.92 -3.49
C GLY A 6 -6.04 -12.50 -3.61
N THR A 7 -6.93 -13.24 -2.95
CA THR A 7 -8.37 -12.99 -2.98
C THR A 7 -8.91 -12.89 -1.55
N ARG A 8 -9.83 -11.95 -1.34
CA ARG A 8 -10.50 -11.72 -0.05
C ARG A 8 -11.97 -11.44 -0.22
N GLU A 9 -12.77 -11.87 0.74
CA GLU A 9 -14.19 -11.53 0.77
C GLU A 9 -14.37 -10.07 1.23
N TYR A 10 -15.10 -9.30 0.44
CA TYR A 10 -15.54 -7.95 0.77
C TYR A 10 -17.01 -7.79 0.40
N ARG A 11 -17.86 -7.50 1.39
CA ARG A 11 -19.31 -7.35 1.25
C ARG A 11 -19.96 -8.52 0.47
N GLY A 12 -19.63 -9.76 0.83
CA GLY A 12 -20.18 -10.97 0.21
C GLY A 12 -19.66 -11.28 -1.19
N ARG A 13 -18.60 -10.61 -1.65
CA ARG A 13 -17.96 -10.87 -2.95
C ARG A 13 -16.46 -11.06 -2.78
N ASN A 14 -15.90 -12.00 -3.53
CA ASN A 14 -14.46 -12.19 -3.62
C ASN A 14 -13.84 -11.10 -4.50
N VAL A 15 -12.90 -10.33 -3.94
CA VAL A 15 -12.19 -9.26 -4.64
C VAL A 15 -10.68 -9.52 -4.60
N PRO A 16 -9.92 -9.06 -5.62
CA PRO A 16 -8.46 -9.12 -5.59
C PRO A 16 -7.93 -8.28 -4.43
N ALA A 17 -6.86 -8.75 -3.80
CA ALA A 17 -6.28 -8.11 -2.63
C ALA A 17 -4.74 -8.15 -2.67
N THR A 18 -4.10 -7.01 -2.45
CA THR A 18 -2.67 -6.97 -2.11
C THR A 18 -2.53 -7.34 -0.64
N ILE A 19 -1.77 -8.40 -0.37
CA ILE A 19 -1.63 -9.00 0.95
C ILE A 19 -0.15 -9.02 1.30
N VAL A 20 0.17 -8.75 2.56
CA VAL A 20 1.49 -9.02 3.14
C VAL A 20 1.36 -10.17 4.12
N GLU A 21 2.19 -11.19 3.93
CA GLU A 21 2.31 -12.34 4.81
C GLU A 21 3.63 -12.27 5.58
N ASN A 22 3.54 -12.50 6.88
CA ASN A 22 4.70 -12.90 7.66
C ASN A 22 4.90 -14.41 7.47
N ILE A 23 5.91 -14.79 6.69
CA ILE A 23 6.22 -16.19 6.35
C ILE A 23 6.57 -17.08 7.56
N GLN A 24 6.95 -16.49 8.70
CA GLN A 24 7.29 -17.25 9.90
C GLN A 24 6.04 -17.54 10.75
N SER A 25 5.13 -16.59 10.88
CA SER A 25 3.88 -16.75 11.65
C SER A 25 2.68 -17.19 10.80
N ASN A 26 2.82 -17.15 9.47
CA ASN A 26 1.74 -17.35 8.51
C ASN A 26 0.55 -16.38 8.73
N GLU A 27 0.82 -15.22 9.34
CA GLU A 27 -0.15 -14.14 9.53
C GLU A 27 -0.22 -13.28 8.27
N GLU A 28 -1.44 -13.04 7.78
CA GLU A 28 -1.70 -12.26 6.58
C GLU A 28 -2.44 -10.97 6.93
N ILE A 29 -1.96 -9.86 6.37
CA ILE A 29 -2.60 -8.54 6.48
C ILE A 29 -3.03 -8.10 5.10
N ILE A 30 -4.28 -7.68 4.99
CA ILE A 30 -4.83 -7.11 3.76
C ILE A 30 -4.36 -5.66 3.69
N VAL A 31 -3.50 -5.37 2.71
CA VAL A 31 -2.94 -4.04 2.47
C VAL A 31 -3.89 -3.22 1.61
N ILE A 32 -4.40 -3.81 0.53
CA ILE A 32 -5.29 -3.15 -0.44
C ILE A 32 -6.37 -4.12 -0.92
N LEU A 33 -7.63 -3.70 -0.94
CA LEU A 33 -8.71 -4.36 -1.68
C LEU A 33 -8.98 -3.63 -3.00
N TRP A 34 -9.15 -4.39 -4.07
CA TRP A 34 -9.37 -3.85 -5.42
C TRP A 34 -10.82 -4.03 -5.86
N LYS A 35 -11.57 -2.93 -5.95
CA LYS A 35 -12.99 -2.95 -6.32
C LYS A 35 -13.18 -3.49 -7.75
N LEU A 36 -14.01 -4.53 -7.92
CA LEU A 36 -14.15 -5.29 -9.17
C LEU A 36 -14.65 -4.49 -10.39
N ASP A 37 -15.46 -3.46 -10.15
CA ASP A 37 -16.07 -2.61 -11.18
C ASP A 37 -15.26 -1.32 -11.44
N ASN A 38 -14.06 -1.21 -10.86
CA ASN A 38 -13.22 -0.03 -11.04
C ASN A 38 -12.24 -0.20 -12.22
N TYR A 39 -12.61 0.43 -13.34
CA TYR A 39 -11.84 0.50 -14.59
C TYR A 39 -11.29 1.91 -14.86
N TYR A 40 -11.01 2.70 -13.83
CA TYR A 40 -10.50 4.07 -13.96
C TYR A 40 -9.28 4.17 -14.91
N PHE A 41 -8.37 3.20 -14.85
CA PHE A 41 -7.17 3.12 -15.71
C PHE A 41 -7.43 2.41 -17.06
N GLY A 42 -8.70 2.28 -17.45
CA GLY A 42 -9.15 1.59 -18.65
C GLY A 42 -9.08 0.06 -18.54
N GLU A 43 -9.61 -0.61 -19.57
CA GLU A 43 -9.69 -2.07 -19.64
C GLU A 43 -8.32 -2.78 -19.67
N LYS A 44 -7.24 -2.04 -19.98
CA LYS A 44 -5.87 -2.57 -19.97
C LYS A 44 -5.31 -2.79 -18.56
N TYR A 45 -5.90 -2.16 -17.56
CA TYR A 45 -5.50 -2.22 -16.14
C TYR A 45 -6.71 -2.53 -15.23
N PRO A 46 -7.35 -3.71 -15.43
CA PRO A 46 -8.46 -4.13 -14.58
C PRO A 46 -7.98 -4.38 -13.13
N PRO A 47 -8.91 -4.44 -12.15
CA PRO A 47 -8.58 -4.63 -10.73
C PRO A 47 -7.60 -5.77 -10.43
N GLN A 48 -7.78 -6.93 -11.06
CA GLN A 48 -6.89 -8.09 -10.88
C GLN A 48 -5.45 -7.78 -11.31
N LYS A 49 -5.27 -7.18 -12.49
CA LYS A 49 -3.94 -6.83 -13.01
C LYS A 49 -3.26 -5.76 -12.16
N ARG A 50 -4.04 -4.80 -11.63
CA ARG A 50 -3.51 -3.80 -10.70
C ARG A 50 -3.04 -4.46 -9.41
N CYS A 51 -3.80 -5.39 -8.87
CA CYS A 51 -3.40 -6.18 -7.70
C CYS A 51 -2.06 -6.90 -7.93
N GLU A 52 -1.87 -7.57 -9.06
CA GLU A 52 -0.63 -8.25 -9.42
C GLU A 52 0.56 -7.28 -9.49
N ILE A 53 0.45 -6.22 -10.31
CA ILE A 53 1.52 -5.24 -10.52
C ILE A 53 1.90 -4.55 -9.20
N VAL A 54 0.91 -4.14 -8.41
CA VAL A 54 1.17 -3.40 -7.17
C VAL A 54 1.79 -4.31 -6.12
N SER A 55 1.32 -5.56 -5.99
CA SER A 55 1.91 -6.52 -5.06
C SER A 55 3.36 -6.86 -5.42
N GLU A 56 3.65 -7.03 -6.71
CA GLU A 56 5.02 -7.23 -7.21
C GLU A 56 5.92 -6.02 -6.88
N ARG A 57 5.43 -4.79 -7.07
CA ARG A 57 6.16 -3.57 -6.71
C ARG A 57 6.43 -3.48 -5.21
N PHE A 58 5.45 -3.80 -4.37
CA PHE A 58 5.66 -3.89 -2.92
C PHE A 58 6.76 -4.89 -2.57
N GLN A 59 6.73 -6.09 -3.17
CA GLN A 59 7.74 -7.12 -2.94
C GLN A 59 9.14 -6.63 -3.37
N ASN A 60 9.27 -6.13 -4.60
CA ASN A 60 10.54 -5.66 -5.14
C ASN A 60 11.13 -4.50 -4.32
N ILE A 61 10.29 -3.57 -3.87
CA ILE A 61 10.73 -2.45 -3.03
C ILE A 61 11.08 -2.92 -1.61
N TYR A 62 10.35 -3.88 -1.05
CA TYR A 62 10.70 -4.49 0.24
C TYR A 62 12.07 -5.18 0.18
N ASP A 63 12.31 -6.00 -0.84
CA ASP A 63 13.54 -6.80 -0.98
C ASP A 63 14.81 -5.94 -1.10
N LYS A 64 14.69 -4.73 -1.68
CA LYS A 64 15.79 -3.75 -1.74
C LYS A 64 15.88 -2.82 -0.51
N GLY A 65 15.05 -3.04 0.51
CA GLY A 65 14.99 -2.22 1.73
C GLY A 65 14.42 -0.81 1.50
N GLY A 66 13.57 -0.65 0.47
CA GLY A 66 13.01 0.63 0.04
C GLY A 66 11.68 1.00 0.70
N LEU A 67 11.04 0.12 1.47
CA LEU A 67 9.76 0.42 2.13
C LEU A 67 9.91 1.18 3.46
N LYS A 68 11.03 1.89 3.65
CA LYS A 68 11.25 2.65 4.89
C LYS A 68 10.22 3.77 5.07
N TYR A 69 9.95 4.50 3.99
CA TYR A 69 8.95 5.56 3.96
C TYR A 69 7.96 5.33 2.83
N ILE A 70 6.66 5.54 3.10
CA ILE A 70 5.65 5.66 2.06
C ILE A 70 5.34 7.14 1.85
N VAL A 71 5.35 7.58 0.59
CA VAL A 71 5.25 8.99 0.23
C VAL A 71 4.24 9.16 -0.91
N PRO A 72 3.18 9.96 -0.69
CA PRO A 72 2.38 10.47 -1.79
C PRO A 72 3.10 11.63 -2.48
N THR A 73 3.18 11.62 -3.81
CA THR A 73 3.80 12.69 -4.60
C THR A 73 3.13 12.85 -5.96
N LEU A 74 3.43 13.96 -6.64
CA LEU A 74 3.10 14.18 -8.04
C LEU A 74 4.35 13.90 -8.87
N GLU A 75 4.22 13.04 -9.87
CA GLU A 75 5.29 12.72 -10.81
C GLU A 75 4.96 13.23 -12.20
N SER A 76 5.97 13.73 -12.91
CA SER A 76 5.83 14.33 -14.25
C SER A 76 6.47 13.45 -15.33
N TRP A 77 6.53 12.12 -15.11
CA TRP A 77 7.14 11.19 -16.07
C TRP A 77 6.38 11.10 -17.39
N VAL A 78 5.09 11.48 -17.37
CA VAL A 78 4.28 11.65 -18.58
C VAL A 78 4.35 13.12 -19.00
N PRO A 79 4.80 13.42 -20.25
CA PRO A 79 4.91 14.79 -20.72
C PRO A 79 3.59 15.57 -20.57
N ASN A 80 3.68 16.78 -20.02
CA ASN A 80 2.56 17.71 -19.81
C ASN A 80 1.46 17.18 -18.86
N GLN A 81 1.77 16.22 -17.99
CA GLN A 81 0.82 15.68 -17.04
C GLN A 81 1.49 15.38 -15.69
N GLU A 82 0.94 15.95 -14.61
CA GLU A 82 1.26 15.52 -13.26
C GLU A 82 0.37 14.33 -12.90
N ILE A 83 1.02 13.26 -12.44
CA ILE A 83 0.35 12.02 -12.06
C ILE A 83 0.52 11.84 -10.55
N PRO A 84 -0.57 11.82 -9.77
CA PRO A 84 -0.49 11.51 -8.36
C PRO A 84 -0.14 10.04 -8.18
N VAL A 85 0.88 9.77 -7.38
CA VAL A 85 1.41 8.43 -7.14
C VAL A 85 1.76 8.25 -5.67
N VAL A 86 1.86 6.98 -5.26
CA VAL A 86 2.41 6.57 -3.98
C VAL A 86 3.70 5.80 -4.23
N CYS A 87 4.76 6.17 -3.51
CA CYS A 87 6.08 5.58 -3.65
C CYS A 87 6.60 5.05 -2.31
N GLY A 88 7.42 4.00 -2.38
CA GLY A 88 8.19 3.49 -1.24
C GLY A 88 9.66 3.91 -1.38
N VAL A 89 10.19 4.70 -0.44
CA VAL A 89 11.55 5.22 -0.49
C VAL A 89 12.36 4.88 0.77
N LYS A 90 13.66 4.63 0.57
CA LYS A 90 14.61 4.31 1.66
C LYS A 90 14.96 5.53 2.53
N ASN A 91 14.91 6.73 1.97
CA ASN A 91 15.23 7.97 2.67
C ASN A 91 14.38 9.13 2.10
N MET A 92 14.28 10.23 2.85
CA MET A 92 13.46 11.40 2.47
C MET A 92 14.13 12.32 1.43
N ILE A 93 15.33 11.98 0.97
CA ILE A 93 16.14 12.82 0.07
C ILE A 93 15.95 12.36 -1.39
N ASN A 94 15.68 11.07 -1.60
CA ASN A 94 15.51 10.50 -2.92
C ASN A 94 14.14 10.91 -3.52
N SER A 95 14.17 11.47 -4.72
CA SER A 95 12.97 11.64 -5.56
C SER A 95 12.40 10.27 -5.93
N CYS A 96 11.08 10.14 -5.93
CA CYS A 96 10.46 8.92 -6.43
C CYS A 96 10.84 8.72 -7.91
N ASN A 97 11.24 7.51 -8.25
CA ASN A 97 11.48 7.07 -9.62
C ASN A 97 10.61 5.83 -9.90
N ASN A 98 10.67 5.33 -11.14
CA ASN A 98 9.89 4.16 -11.55
C ASN A 98 10.12 2.92 -10.67
N GLU A 99 11.31 2.73 -10.10
CA GLU A 99 11.63 1.59 -9.24
C GLU A 99 11.08 1.74 -7.82
N ASP A 100 10.72 2.95 -7.42
CA ASP A 100 10.17 3.29 -6.11
C ASP A 100 8.63 3.46 -6.16
N LEU A 101 8.04 3.39 -7.35
CA LEU A 101 6.60 3.48 -7.54
C LEU A 101 5.88 2.24 -6.98
N LEU A 102 4.94 2.46 -6.06
CA LEU A 102 4.01 1.42 -5.62
C LEU A 102 2.78 1.40 -6.52
N PHE A 103 2.03 2.51 -6.57
CA PHE A 103 0.83 2.61 -7.40
C PHE A 103 0.47 4.05 -7.76
N THR A 104 -0.26 4.18 -8.85
CA THR A 104 -0.84 5.45 -9.29
C THR A 104 -2.17 5.70 -8.60
N LEU A 105 -2.39 6.93 -8.16
CA LEU A 105 -3.63 7.38 -7.55
C LEU A 105 -4.65 7.74 -8.63
N GLU A 106 -5.92 7.56 -8.29
CA GLU A 106 -7.01 7.99 -9.16
C GLU A 106 -7.14 9.51 -9.00
N SER A 107 -7.44 10.25 -10.07
CA SER A 107 -7.28 11.73 -10.11
C SER A 107 -8.04 12.53 -9.04
N LYS A 108 -8.95 11.90 -8.30
CA LYS A 108 -9.71 12.55 -7.23
C LYS A 108 -9.24 12.13 -5.82
N ASP A 109 -8.40 11.11 -5.68
CA ASP A 109 -7.94 10.62 -4.38
C ASP A 109 -7.25 11.74 -3.59
N ASP A 110 -7.43 11.78 -2.27
CA ASP A 110 -6.50 12.48 -1.37
C ASP A 110 -5.29 11.55 -1.12
N PRO A 111 -4.11 11.87 -1.67
CA PRO A 111 -2.90 11.07 -1.51
C PRO A 111 -2.48 10.84 -0.05
N ASN A 112 -2.67 11.82 0.84
CA ASN A 112 -2.29 11.70 2.25
C ASN A 112 -3.26 10.78 2.99
N LEU A 113 -4.56 10.85 2.68
CA LEU A 113 -5.54 9.93 3.26
C LEU A 113 -5.29 8.50 2.78
N VAL A 114 -5.00 8.30 1.49
CA VAL A 114 -4.67 6.96 0.97
C VAL A 114 -3.46 6.37 1.68
N VAL A 115 -2.40 7.15 1.86
CA VAL A 115 -1.19 6.66 2.56
C VAL A 115 -1.46 6.45 4.04
N LYS A 116 -2.20 7.36 4.70
CA LYS A 116 -2.61 7.20 6.10
C LYS A 116 -3.43 5.93 6.30
N ASP A 117 -4.42 5.67 5.45
CA ASP A 117 -5.27 4.48 5.54
C ASP A 117 -4.48 3.21 5.24
N LEU A 118 -3.54 3.27 4.29
CA LEU A 118 -2.59 2.19 4.02
C LEU A 118 -1.79 1.84 5.28
N ILE A 119 -1.23 2.82 5.98
CA ILE A 119 -0.48 2.59 7.22
C ILE A 119 -1.38 2.08 8.32
N ASN A 120 -2.57 2.66 8.49
CA ASN A 120 -3.55 2.22 9.47
C ASN A 120 -3.93 0.74 9.27
N SER A 121 -3.97 0.27 8.02
CA SER A 121 -4.21 -1.15 7.70
C SER A 121 -3.05 -2.05 8.14
N LEU A 122 -1.82 -1.53 8.13
CA LEU A 122 -0.60 -2.24 8.49
C LEU A 122 -0.27 -2.18 9.99
N GLU A 123 -0.70 -1.16 10.72
CA GLU A 123 -0.35 -0.90 12.13
C GLU A 123 -0.88 -1.94 13.15
N ILE A 124 -1.58 -2.99 12.70
CA ILE A 124 -2.25 -4.02 13.49
C ILE A 124 -2.81 -3.51 14.82
N SER A 125 -4.03 -3.02 14.75
CA SER A 125 -5.07 -3.65 15.54
C SER A 125 -6.10 -4.22 14.58
N LYS A 126 -6.72 -5.35 14.92
CA LYS A 126 -7.86 -5.98 14.23
C LYS A 126 -9.11 -5.05 14.05
N LYS A 127 -8.94 -3.73 14.19
CA LYS A 127 -9.96 -2.69 14.24
C LYS A 127 -9.94 -1.75 13.04
N ASN A 128 -8.90 -1.74 12.20
CA ASN A 128 -8.87 -0.85 11.04
C ASN A 128 -9.25 -1.63 9.77
N PRO A 129 -10.28 -1.19 9.01
CA PRO A 129 -10.65 -1.84 7.76
C PRO A 129 -9.54 -1.66 6.71
N PRO A 130 -9.29 -2.66 5.86
CA PRO A 130 -8.38 -2.50 4.73
C PRO A 130 -8.86 -1.41 3.79
N ILE A 131 -7.93 -0.78 3.07
CA ILE A 131 -8.30 0.29 2.12
C ILE A 131 -8.99 -0.34 0.89
N LEU A 132 -10.15 0.20 0.50
CA LEU A 132 -10.79 -0.16 -0.76
C LEU A 132 -10.40 0.87 -1.83
N ARG A 133 -9.73 0.42 -2.89
CA ARG A 133 -9.37 1.31 -4.02
C ARG A 133 -10.48 1.36 -5.05
N GLY A 134 -10.86 2.57 -5.45
CA GLY A 134 -11.98 2.84 -6.36
C GLY A 134 -13.28 3.33 -5.73
N GLU A 135 -13.23 3.85 -4.50
CA GLU A 135 -14.35 4.60 -3.91
C GLU A 135 -14.22 6.09 -4.22
N GLU A 136 -15.35 6.80 -4.20
CA GLU A 136 -15.34 8.26 -4.34
C GLU A 136 -14.61 8.90 -3.16
N PRO A 137 -13.69 9.83 -3.41
CA PRO A 137 -12.86 10.41 -2.36
C PRO A 137 -13.63 11.47 -1.57
N PRO A 138 -13.26 11.74 -0.31
CA PRO A 138 -13.77 12.86 0.44
C PRO A 138 -13.32 14.20 -0.17
N ASN A 139 -14.18 15.20 -0.07
CA ASN A 139 -13.94 16.54 -0.61
C ASN A 139 -12.89 17.29 0.22
N THR A 140 -11.62 17.26 -0.18
CA THR A 140 -10.68 18.40 -0.29
C THR A 140 -9.23 17.91 -0.38
N PHE A 141 -8.50 18.36 -1.39
CA PHE A 141 -7.04 18.36 -1.41
C PHE A 141 -6.56 19.80 -1.59
N ALA A 142 -6.15 20.44 -0.50
CA ALA A 142 -5.52 21.76 -0.53
C ALA A 142 -4.65 21.98 0.73
N GLU A 143 -3.42 21.46 0.71
CA GLU A 143 -2.18 22.18 1.06
C GLU A 143 -0.99 21.21 1.05
N GLY A 144 -0.18 21.30 -0.01
CA GLY A 144 0.95 20.43 -0.28
C GLY A 144 2.12 20.62 0.69
N LYS A 145 2.15 19.83 1.75
CA LYS A 145 3.40 19.43 2.42
C LYS A 145 3.57 17.93 2.23
N ARG A 146 4.71 17.51 1.63
CA ARG A 146 5.06 16.09 1.49
C ARG A 146 5.13 15.46 2.89
N VAL A 147 4.19 14.57 3.21
CA VAL A 147 4.18 13.83 4.47
C VAL A 147 4.87 12.50 4.22
N TYR A 148 5.98 12.29 4.91
CA TYR A 148 6.68 11.01 4.91
C TYR A 148 6.15 10.19 6.07
N TYR A 149 5.69 8.98 5.76
CA TYR A 149 5.22 8.07 6.78
C TYR A 149 6.24 6.95 6.96
N ASP A 150 6.83 6.87 8.15
CA ASP A 150 7.80 5.84 8.49
C ASP A 150 7.10 4.49 8.69
N LEU A 151 7.38 3.55 7.80
CA LEU A 151 6.85 2.20 7.86
C LEU A 151 7.75 1.26 8.66
N SER A 152 8.97 1.69 9.01
CA SER A 152 9.98 0.85 9.66
C SER A 152 9.44 0.29 10.96
N ASP A 153 8.81 1.13 11.80
CA ASP A 153 8.27 0.69 13.08
C ASP A 153 7.12 -0.31 12.90
N VAL A 154 6.33 -0.15 11.85
CA VAL A 154 5.25 -1.09 11.52
C VAL A 154 5.85 -2.42 11.10
N LEU A 155 6.70 -2.43 10.07
CA LEU A 155 7.36 -3.63 9.55
C LEU A 155 8.16 -4.34 10.66
N ASN A 156 8.94 -3.58 11.44
CA ASN A 156 9.67 -4.11 12.59
C ASN A 156 8.73 -4.71 13.63
N ARG A 157 7.56 -4.13 13.93
CA ARG A 157 6.58 -4.75 14.85
C ARG A 157 5.93 -6.00 14.27
N LEU A 158 5.66 -6.02 12.97
CA LEU A 158 5.16 -7.21 12.27
C LEU A 158 6.17 -8.36 12.33
N GLU A 159 7.46 -8.01 12.31
CA GLU A 159 8.57 -8.95 12.54
C GLU A 159 8.70 -9.28 14.05
N MET A 160 8.63 -8.29 14.95
CA MET A 160 8.93 -8.42 16.39
C MET A 160 7.80 -8.95 17.28
N LYS A 161 6.52 -8.99 16.84
CA LYS A 161 5.44 -9.71 17.57
C LYS A 161 5.82 -11.16 17.88
N GLU A 162 6.79 -11.69 17.13
CA GLU A 162 7.56 -12.91 17.37
C GLU A 162 8.22 -12.99 18.78
N ASN A 163 8.90 -11.95 19.25
CA ASN A 163 9.80 -12.07 20.42
C ASN A 163 9.11 -12.14 21.79
N HIS A 164 7.86 -11.69 21.91
CA HIS A 164 7.10 -11.77 23.16
C HIS A 164 6.23 -13.02 23.28
N GLN A 165 6.04 -13.78 22.20
CA GLN A 165 5.27 -15.03 22.23
C GLN A 165 6.12 -16.26 22.62
N TYR A 166 7.44 -16.10 22.71
CA TYR A 166 8.41 -17.16 23.05
C TYR A 166 8.98 -17.09 24.49
N LYS A 167 8.29 -16.47 25.45
CA LYS A 167 8.62 -16.60 26.88
C LYS A 167 7.39 -16.92 27.72
N VAL A 168 7.03 -18.19 27.77
CA VAL A 168 6.37 -18.77 28.94
C VAL A 168 7.25 -19.92 29.45
N PRO A 169 8.14 -19.69 30.42
CA PRO A 169 8.71 -20.78 31.18
C PRO A 169 7.68 -21.22 32.24
N PHE A 170 7.32 -22.51 32.21
CA PHE A 170 6.72 -23.21 33.35
C PHE A 170 7.76 -23.43 34.45
#